data_AF-A0A2T0X3C9-F1
#
_entry.id   AF-A0A2T0X3C9-F1
#
_cell.length_a   1.000
_cell.length_b   1.000
_cell.length_c   1.000
_cell.angle_alpha   90.00
_cell.angle_beta   90.00
_cell.angle_gamma   90.00
#
_symmetry.space_group_name_H-M   'P 1'
#
loop_
_entity.id
_entity.type
_entity.pdbx_description
1 polymer ?
#
loop_
_entity_poly.entity_id
_entity_poly.type
_entity_poly.pdbx_seq_one_letter_code
_entity_poly.pdbx_strand_id
1 'polypeptide(L)'
;MRAAILAPALLSLAACAGGGGGPAPNEMNVTQSGGGTFSGVAGSGWTDEELRENAFGVLCPAGRPVTELSVERAPDGSARFGGRCG
;
A
#
# COMPACT_ATOMS: atom_id res chain seq x y z
N MET A 1 20.37 -29.77 -12.22
CA MET A 1 19.53 -29.20 -11.15
C MET A 1 19.25 -27.75 -11.53
N ARG A 2 18.03 -27.41 -11.95
CA ARG A 2 17.68 -26.04 -12.38
C ARG A 2 17.20 -25.28 -11.15
N ALA A 3 17.99 -24.30 -10.71
CA ALA A 3 17.59 -23.36 -9.67
C ALA A 3 16.40 -22.53 -10.18
N ALA A 4 15.23 -22.71 -9.58
CA ALA A 4 14.11 -21.81 -9.78
C ALA A 4 14.38 -20.55 -8.97
N ILE A 5 14.83 -19.50 -9.66
CA ILE A 5 14.91 -18.16 -9.10
C ILE A 5 13.47 -17.71 -8.88
N LEU A 6 13.00 -17.74 -7.63
CA LEU A 6 11.77 -17.08 -7.20
C LEU A 6 11.98 -15.58 -7.38
N ALA A 7 11.65 -15.07 -8.57
CA ALA A 7 11.56 -13.65 -8.81
C ALA A 7 10.40 -13.10 -7.96
N PRO A 8 10.62 -12.13 -7.06
CA PRO A 8 9.52 -11.41 -6.44
C PRO A 8 8.71 -10.76 -7.55
N ALA A 9 7.44 -11.14 -7.68
CA ALA A 9 6.51 -10.52 -8.61
C ALA A 9 6.23 -9.10 -8.12
N LEU A 10 7.08 -8.15 -8.54
CA LEU A 10 6.83 -6.73 -8.44
C LEU A 10 5.69 -6.39 -9.40
N LEU A 11 4.44 -6.47 -8.93
CA LEU A 11 3.30 -5.87 -9.62
C LEU A 11 3.40 -4.34 -9.48
N SER A 12 4.23 -3.73 -10.32
CA SER A 12 4.28 -2.28 -10.47
C SER A 12 3.14 -1.84 -11.39
N LEU A 13 1.98 -1.52 -10.82
CA LEU A 13 0.98 -0.70 -11.52
C LEU A 13 1.55 0.73 -11.62
N ALA A 14 2.38 0.97 -12.63
CA ALA A 14 2.91 2.30 -12.92
C ALA A 14 1.81 3.16 -13.55
N ALA A 15 0.99 3.80 -12.72
CA ALA A 15 0.22 4.97 -13.13
C ALA A 15 1.17 6.18 -13.18
N CYS A 16 1.07 6.94 -14.25
CA CYS A 16 1.98 8.02 -14.63
C CYS A 16 1.98 9.16 -13.59
N ALA A 17 3.06 9.30 -12.80
CA ALA A 17 3.27 10.46 -11.93
C ALA A 17 4.37 11.35 -12.52
N GLY A 18 3.96 12.40 -13.23
CA GLY A 18 4.84 13.50 -13.59
C GLY A 18 5.09 14.40 -12.37
N GLY A 19 6.37 14.66 -12.07
CA GLY A 19 6.81 15.86 -11.33
C GLY A 19 6.77 15.80 -9.80
N GLY A 20 7.77 15.18 -9.18
CA GLY A 20 8.47 15.71 -8.00
C GLY A 20 7.75 15.91 -6.66
N GLY A 21 6.47 15.56 -6.50
CA GLY A 21 5.76 15.81 -5.24
C GLY A 21 4.64 14.81 -4.99
N GLY A 22 4.93 13.78 -4.20
CA GLY A 22 3.93 12.85 -3.64
C GLY A 22 3.08 12.07 -4.66
N PRO A 23 2.26 11.12 -4.19
CA PRO A 23 1.17 10.56 -5.00
C PRO A 23 0.17 11.67 -5.36
N ALA A 24 -0.39 11.62 -6.57
CA ALA A 24 -1.48 12.53 -6.95
C ALA A 24 -2.67 12.40 -5.95
N PRO A 25 -3.55 13.40 -5.80
CA PRO A 25 -4.56 13.39 -4.73
C PRO A 25 -5.37 12.10 -4.61
N ASN A 26 -5.79 11.51 -5.73
CA ASN A 26 -6.59 10.28 -5.75
C ASN A 26 -5.75 9.03 -6.08
N GLU A 27 -4.43 9.12 -6.00
CA GLU A 27 -3.52 8.02 -6.27
C GLU A 27 -3.15 7.29 -4.98
N MET A 28 -3.04 5.97 -5.07
CA MET A 28 -2.58 5.11 -3.98
C MET A 28 -1.57 4.11 -4.52
N ASN A 29 -0.44 3.99 -3.83
CA ASN A 29 0.60 3.03 -4.11
C ASN A 29 0.80 2.14 -2.91
N VAL A 30 0.71 0.82 -3.13
CA VAL A 30 0.84 -0.19 -2.08
C VAL A 30 1.97 -1.14 -2.42
N THR A 31 2.82 -1.42 -1.44
CA THR A 31 3.84 -2.45 -1.50
C THR A 31 3.57 -3.51 -0.45
N GLN A 32 3.47 -4.78 -0.89
CA GLN A 32 3.45 -5.92 0.01
C GLN A 32 4.88 -6.43 0.21
N SER A 33 5.26 -6.56 1.47
CA SER A 33 6.49 -7.22 1.89
C SER A 33 6.18 -8.66 2.29
N GLY A 34 7.14 -9.56 2.07
CA GLY A 34 7.01 -10.95 2.48
C GLY A 34 6.63 -11.09 3.96
N GLY A 35 5.84 -12.12 4.28
CA GLY A 35 5.35 -12.35 5.64
C GLY A 35 4.03 -11.65 5.99
N GLY A 36 3.33 -11.06 5.00
CA GLY A 36 2.01 -10.46 5.19
C GLY A 36 2.06 -9.03 5.72
N THR A 37 3.22 -8.38 5.70
CA THR A 37 3.34 -6.94 6.02
C THR A 37 3.08 -6.14 4.75
N PHE A 38 2.35 -5.03 4.84
CA PHE A 38 2.19 -4.10 3.73
C PHE A 38 2.49 -2.68 4.18
N SER A 39 2.84 -1.83 3.22
CA SER A 39 3.03 -0.40 3.41
C SER A 39 2.64 0.33 2.13
N GLY A 40 2.25 1.59 2.23
CA GLY A 40 1.82 2.35 1.08
C GLY A 40 1.77 3.85 1.34
N VAL A 41 1.55 4.58 0.25
CA VAL A 41 1.32 6.02 0.25
C VAL A 41 0.05 6.32 -0.53
N ALA A 42 -0.78 7.20 0.00
CA ALA A 42 -1.99 7.69 -0.62
C ALA A 42 -1.94 9.22 -0.74
N GLY A 43 -2.49 9.74 -1.82
CA GLY A 43 -2.64 11.17 -2.02
C GLY A 43 -3.63 11.82 -1.07
N SER A 44 -3.67 13.15 -1.11
CA SER A 44 -4.49 13.99 -0.24
C SER A 44 -6.01 13.86 -0.42
N GLY A 45 -6.46 13.21 -1.49
CA GLY A 45 -7.87 12.92 -1.76
C GLY A 45 -8.42 11.71 -1.00
N TRP A 46 -7.55 10.89 -0.41
CA TRP A 46 -7.96 9.76 0.44
C TRP A 46 -8.09 10.22 1.88
N THR A 47 -9.23 9.99 2.54
CA THR A 47 -9.44 10.22 3.97
C THR A 47 -8.91 9.06 4.82
N ASP A 48 -8.70 9.27 6.12
CA ASP A 48 -8.25 8.18 6.99
C ASP A 48 -9.30 7.07 7.11
N GLU A 49 -10.57 7.44 7.05
CA GLU A 49 -11.68 6.48 7.06
C GLU A 49 -11.69 5.67 5.76
N GLU A 50 -11.56 6.31 4.60
CA GLU A 50 -11.42 5.58 3.34
C GLU A 50 -10.18 4.68 3.32
N LEU A 51 -9.06 5.09 3.92
CA LEU A 51 -7.87 4.24 4.04
C LEU A 51 -8.09 3.06 4.99
N ARG A 52 -8.94 3.21 6.02
CA ARG A 52 -9.33 2.15 6.97
C ARG A 52 -10.45 1.26 6.45
N GLU A 53 -11.32 1.76 5.57
CA GLU A 53 -12.43 1.02 4.98
C GLU A 53 -12.01 0.31 3.68
N ASN A 54 -11.21 0.98 2.85
CA ASN A 54 -10.52 0.34 1.71
C ASN A 54 -9.28 -0.45 2.17
N ALA A 55 -8.99 -0.48 3.48
CA ALA A 55 -7.92 -1.22 4.10
C ALA A 55 -8.00 -2.72 3.79
N PHE A 56 -7.35 -3.09 2.69
CA PHE A 56 -6.50 -4.27 2.62
C PHE A 56 -7.19 -5.64 2.69
N GLY A 57 -8.52 -5.71 2.62
CA GLY A 57 -9.22 -6.98 2.35
C GLY A 57 -8.76 -7.63 1.04
N VAL A 58 -8.22 -6.83 0.11
CA VAL A 58 -7.56 -7.30 -1.13
C VAL A 58 -6.05 -7.54 -0.95
N LEU A 59 -5.39 -6.86 -0.01
CA LEU A 59 -3.96 -7.07 0.22
C LEU A 59 -3.70 -8.32 1.03
N CYS A 60 -4.54 -8.58 2.03
CA CYS A 60 -4.38 -9.70 2.92
C CYS A 60 -4.99 -10.96 2.29
N PRO A 61 -4.18 -12.00 2.00
CA PRO A 61 -4.69 -13.20 1.36
C PRO A 61 -5.70 -13.92 2.26
N ALA A 62 -6.67 -14.58 1.63
CA ALA A 62 -7.63 -15.48 2.27
C ALA A 62 -8.48 -14.86 3.41
N GLY A 63 -8.82 -13.57 3.30
CA GLY A 63 -9.71 -12.91 4.26
C GLY A 63 -9.09 -12.70 5.64
N ARG A 64 -7.77 -12.77 5.76
CA ARG A 64 -7.09 -12.40 7.00
C ARG A 64 -7.32 -10.92 7.30
N PRO A 65 -7.69 -10.58 8.54
CA PRO A 65 -7.89 -9.19 8.88
C PRO A 65 -6.56 -8.45 8.91
N VAL A 66 -6.68 -7.14 8.84
CA VAL A 66 -5.57 -6.22 9.01
C VAL A 66 -5.37 -6.02 10.49
N THR A 67 -4.15 -6.24 10.92
CA THR A 67 -3.65 -5.99 12.26
C THR A 67 -2.57 -4.91 12.17
N GLU A 68 -2.38 -4.17 13.27
CA GLU A 68 -1.31 -3.17 13.36
C GLU A 68 -1.40 -2.07 12.28
N LEU A 69 -2.62 -1.68 11.86
CA LEU A 69 -2.81 -0.60 10.90
C LEU A 69 -2.33 0.73 11.47
N SER A 70 -1.31 1.32 10.84
CA SER A 70 -0.88 2.69 11.06
C SER A 70 -1.24 3.55 9.85
N VAL A 71 -1.70 4.78 10.12
CA VAL A 71 -1.91 5.82 9.12
C VAL A 71 -1.29 7.10 9.67
N GLU A 72 -0.36 7.67 8.91
CA GLU A 72 0.39 8.87 9.25
C GLU A 72 0.19 9.91 8.15
N ARG A 73 -0.33 11.09 8.52
CA ARG A 73 -0.57 12.19 7.59
C ARG A 73 0.67 13.07 7.46
N ALA A 74 1.00 13.40 6.23
CA ALA A 74 2.00 14.41 5.90
C ALA A 74 1.35 15.81 5.81
N PRO A 75 2.15 16.90 5.94
CA PRO A 75 1.65 18.27 5.86
C PRO A 75 1.01 18.65 4.51
N ASP A 76 1.34 17.93 3.45
CA ASP A 76 0.77 18.08 2.10
C ASP A 76 -0.59 17.39 1.93
N GLY A 77 -1.09 16.76 3.00
CA GLY A 77 -2.34 16.01 3.03
C GLY A 77 -2.20 14.55 2.58
N SER A 78 -1.07 14.13 2.01
CA SER A 78 -0.82 12.72 1.70
C SER A 78 -0.76 11.88 2.97
N ALA A 79 -1.04 10.59 2.84
CA ALA A 79 -0.97 9.64 3.94
C ALA A 79 0.03 8.53 3.64
N ARG A 80 0.85 8.20 4.63
CA ARG A 80 1.60 6.95 4.68
C ARG A 80 0.81 5.98 5.51
N PHE A 81 0.69 4.74 5.07
CA PHE A 81 0.01 3.71 5.84
C PHE A 81 0.77 2.40 5.78
N GLY A 82 0.54 1.56 6.77
CA GLY A 82 1.11 0.22 6.82
C GLY A 82 0.40 -0.65 7.83
N GLY A 83 0.71 -1.94 7.78
CA GLY A 83 0.13 -2.90 8.70
C GLY A 83 0.53 -4.32 8.34
N ARG A 84 -0.13 -5.28 8.98
CA ARG A 84 0.12 -6.70 8.81
C ARG A 84 -1.19 -7.48 8.65
N CYS A 85 -1.15 -8.51 7.83
CA CYS A 85 -2.21 -9.50 7.69
C CYS A 85 -2.05 -10.56 8.76
N GLY A 86 -2.98 -10.66 9.71
CA GLY A 86 -2.84 -11.49 10.91
C GLY A 86 -4.16 -12.09 11.36
#